data_AF-A0A538PDF6-F1
#
_entry.id   AF-A0A538PDF6-F1
#
_cell.length_a   1.000
_cell.length_b   1.000
_cell.length_c   1.000
_cell.angle_alpha   90.00
_cell.angle_beta   90.00
_cell.angle_gamma   90.00
#
_symmetry.space_group_name_H-M   'P 1'
#
loop_
_entity.id
_entity.type
_entity.pdbx_description
1 polymer ?
#
loop_
_entity_poly.entity_id
_entity_poly.type
_entity_poly.pdbx_seq_one_letter_code
_entity_poly.pdbx_strand_id
1 'polypeptide(L)'
;GGAQAANIFWLVGSSATLGTNSAFKGNILADQSITLMTGATLEGRALARTGAVAIDGNTITIPSAISGLVLESAGAVTGPYADTPGQSVDLAAKVISVPLSGGMQYYRIRSNTAVTITGITIFGGNVLLTYH
;
A
#
# COMPACT_ATOMS: atom_id res chain seq x y z
N GLY A 1 -13.86 -1.57 -13.20
CA GLY A 1 -12.86 -2.53 -12.67
C GLY A 1 -11.87 -1.77 -11.82
N GLY A 2 -11.66 -2.16 -10.57
CA GLY A 2 -10.83 -1.43 -9.58
C GLY A 2 -9.36 -1.85 -9.58
N ALA A 3 -8.74 -2.01 -10.75
CA ALA A 3 -7.33 -2.37 -10.84
C ALA A 3 -6.45 -1.23 -10.32
N GLN A 4 -5.49 -1.55 -9.45
CA GLN A 4 -4.58 -0.58 -8.84
C GLN A 4 -3.17 -0.81 -9.41
N ALA A 5 -2.50 0.26 -9.85
CA ALA A 5 -1.16 0.16 -10.44
C ALA A 5 -0.14 -0.49 -9.47
N ALA A 6 -0.30 -0.29 -8.16
CA ALA A 6 0.50 -0.96 -7.13
C ALA A 6 0.47 -2.49 -7.23
N ASN A 7 -0.61 -3.08 -7.78
CA ASN A 7 -0.84 -4.53 -7.88
C ASN A 7 -0.59 -5.09 -9.29
N ILE A 8 -0.03 -4.29 -10.20
CA ILE A 8 0.29 -4.72 -11.56
C ILE A 8 1.80 -4.94 -11.64
N PHE A 9 2.23 -6.12 -12.09
CA PHE A 9 3.64 -6.48 -12.23
C PHE A 9 3.93 -6.91 -13.67
N TRP A 10 4.98 -6.34 -14.23
CA TRP A 10 5.47 -6.64 -15.56
C TRP A 10 6.88 -7.18 -15.45
N LEU A 11 7.03 -8.50 -15.62
CA LEU A 11 8.34 -9.15 -15.67
C LEU A 11 8.86 -9.10 -17.11
N VAL A 12 9.99 -8.42 -17.31
CA VAL A 12 10.62 -8.23 -18.61
C VAL A 12 11.97 -8.92 -18.58
N GLY A 13 12.10 -10.05 -19.28
CA GLY A 13 13.32 -10.87 -19.29
C GLY A 13 14.53 -10.24 -20.01
N SER A 14 14.41 -8.98 -20.44
CA SER A 14 15.44 -8.21 -21.12
C SER A 14 15.34 -6.74 -20.69
N SER A 15 15.35 -5.80 -21.64
CA SER A 15 15.13 -4.37 -21.38
C SER A 15 13.69 -3.95 -21.70
N ALA A 16 13.16 -2.99 -20.94
CA ALA A 16 11.88 -2.37 -21.22
C ALA A 16 12.06 -0.96 -21.82
N THR A 17 11.24 -0.58 -22.78
CA THR A 17 11.18 0.79 -23.31
C THR A 17 9.76 1.31 -23.29
N LEU A 18 9.52 2.42 -22.58
CA LEU A 18 8.28 3.19 -22.68
C LEU A 18 8.46 4.25 -23.76
N GLY A 19 7.62 4.21 -24.79
CA GLY A 19 7.68 5.14 -25.93
C GLY A 19 7.35 6.58 -25.56
N THR A 20 7.66 7.52 -26.46
CA THR A 20 7.42 8.95 -26.26
C THR A 20 5.95 9.23 -25.95
N ASN A 21 5.68 10.08 -24.95
CA ASN A 21 4.34 10.45 -24.51
C ASN A 21 3.41 9.27 -24.13
N SER A 22 3.96 8.08 -23.89
CA SER A 22 3.17 6.93 -23.44
C SER A 22 2.75 7.06 -21.97
N ALA A 23 1.64 6.44 -21.59
CA ALA A 23 1.20 6.35 -20.20
C ALA A 23 1.18 4.89 -19.73
N PHE A 24 1.96 4.59 -18.70
CA PHE A 24 2.14 3.24 -18.18
C PHE A 24 1.68 3.12 -16.72
N LYS A 25 1.04 1.99 -16.39
CA LYS A 25 0.59 1.64 -15.03
C LYS A 25 1.23 0.32 -14.61
N GLY A 26 1.87 0.30 -13.44
CA GLY A 26 2.40 -0.91 -12.84
C GLY A 26 3.89 -0.88 -12.51
N ASN A 27 4.36 -1.95 -11.88
CA ASN A 27 5.73 -2.14 -11.47
C ASN A 27 6.48 -2.95 -12.54
N ILE A 28 7.48 -2.34 -13.17
CA ILE A 28 8.33 -2.96 -14.19
C ILE A 28 9.53 -3.58 -13.48
N LEU A 29 9.74 -4.88 -13.70
CA LEU A 29 10.90 -5.65 -13.26
C LEU A 29 11.65 -6.11 -14.51
N ALA A 30 12.69 -5.37 -14.90
CA ALA A 30 13.50 -5.67 -16.08
C ALA A 30 14.82 -6.33 -15.68
N ASP A 31 15.20 -7.42 -16.37
CA ASP A 31 16.47 -8.10 -16.10
C ASP A 31 17.68 -7.22 -16.49
N GLN A 32 17.53 -6.43 -17.54
CA GLN A 32 18.56 -5.51 -18.02
C GLN A 32 18.20 -4.06 -17.69
N SER A 33 17.87 -3.23 -18.68
CA SER A 33 17.63 -1.79 -18.52
C SER A 33 16.17 -1.39 -18.68
N ILE A 34 15.83 -0.18 -18.24
CA ILE A 34 14.54 0.45 -18.51
C ILE A 34 14.79 1.83 -19.12
N THR A 35 14.14 2.14 -20.25
CA THR A 35 14.20 3.47 -20.86
C THR A 35 12.81 4.08 -20.90
N LEU A 36 12.66 5.28 -20.35
CA LEU A 36 11.48 6.11 -20.51
C LEU A 36 11.82 7.20 -21.53
N MET A 37 11.25 7.12 -22.74
CA MET A 37 11.45 8.15 -23.76
C MET A 37 10.71 9.44 -23.38
N THR A 38 11.07 10.55 -24.03
CA THR A 38 10.58 11.90 -23.70
C THR A 38 9.06 11.96 -23.50
N GLY A 39 8.64 12.52 -22.36
CA GLY A 39 7.24 12.75 -22.04
C GLY A 39 6.45 11.50 -21.65
N ALA A 40 7.07 10.31 -21.59
CA ALA A 40 6.40 9.14 -21.01
C ALA A 40 6.03 9.38 -19.53
N THR A 41 4.92 8.79 -19.10
CA THR A 41 4.42 8.85 -17.73
C THR A 41 4.29 7.45 -17.14
N LEU A 42 4.69 7.30 -15.88
CA LEU A 42 4.63 6.04 -15.15
C LEU A 42 3.92 6.26 -13.81
N GLU A 43 2.77 5.60 -13.61
CA GLU A 43 2.26 5.35 -12.26
C GLU A 43 2.71 3.94 -11.85
N GLY A 44 3.78 3.86 -11.06
CA GLY A 44 4.35 2.59 -10.69
C GLY A 44 5.80 2.67 -10.24
N ARG A 45 6.58 1.67 -10.62
CA ARG A 45 8.01 1.53 -10.28
C ARG A 45 8.77 1.03 -11.49
N ALA A 46 9.97 1.56 -11.72
CA ALA A 46 10.92 1.07 -12.72
C ALA A 46 12.11 0.45 -12.00
N LEU A 47 12.21 -0.88 -12.01
CA LEU A 47 13.24 -1.66 -11.32
C LEU A 47 14.05 -2.44 -12.37
N ALA A 48 15.28 -1.99 -12.62
CA ALA A 48 16.24 -2.63 -13.51
C ALA A 48 17.24 -3.44 -12.66
N ARG A 49 17.44 -4.72 -13.00
CA ARG A 49 18.30 -5.61 -12.20
C ARG A 49 19.79 -5.41 -12.47
N THR A 50 20.19 -5.30 -13.74
CA THR A 50 21.61 -5.20 -14.13
C THR A 50 21.95 -3.95 -14.93
N GLY A 51 20.96 -3.31 -15.54
CA GLY A 51 21.12 -2.09 -16.34
C GLY A 51 20.65 -0.83 -15.63
N ALA A 52 20.76 0.29 -16.33
CA ALA A 52 20.28 1.59 -15.84
C ALA A 52 18.77 1.77 -16.07
N VAL A 53 18.18 2.70 -15.31
CA VAL A 53 16.89 3.31 -15.62
C VAL A 53 17.15 4.69 -16.23
N ALA A 54 16.91 4.84 -17.53
CA ALA A 54 17.07 6.11 -18.26
C ALA A 54 15.75 6.88 -18.29
N ILE A 55 15.82 8.18 -17.98
CA ILE A 55 14.68 9.08 -17.82
C ILE A 55 14.99 10.38 -18.59
N ASP A 56 14.03 10.85 -19.39
CA ASP A 56 14.11 12.08 -20.17
C ASP A 56 12.77 12.84 -20.10
N GLY A 57 12.67 13.89 -19.29
CA GLY A 57 11.44 14.70 -19.19
C GLY A 57 10.18 13.93 -18.78
N ASN A 58 10.30 12.86 -17.99
CA ASN A 58 9.19 11.99 -17.61
C ASN A 58 8.53 12.39 -16.29
N THR A 59 7.26 12.03 -16.14
CA THR A 59 6.56 12.06 -14.84
C THR A 59 6.45 10.65 -14.27
N ILE A 60 7.01 10.43 -13.08
CA ILE A 60 6.93 9.15 -12.38
C ILE A 60 6.21 9.37 -11.05
N THR A 61 5.05 8.76 -10.91
CA THR A 61 4.24 8.78 -9.68
C THR A 61 4.31 7.42 -9.01
N ILE A 62 4.75 7.39 -7.76
CA ILE A 62 4.67 6.18 -6.95
C ILE A 62 3.19 6.01 -6.58
N PRO A 63 2.53 4.90 -6.98
CA PRO A 63 1.16 4.67 -6.57
C PRO A 63 1.15 4.60 -5.06
N SER A 64 0.12 5.19 -4.44
CA SER A 64 -0.11 5.03 -3.01
C SER A 64 0.09 3.57 -2.67
N ALA A 65 0.90 3.31 -1.64
CA ALA A 65 0.96 1.97 -1.09
C ALA A 65 -0.47 1.49 -0.90
N ILE A 66 -0.73 0.24 -1.23
CA ILE A 66 -1.98 -0.41 -0.84
C ILE A 66 -2.10 -0.17 0.66
N SER A 67 -2.91 0.81 1.06
CA SER A 67 -3.31 0.96 2.44
C SER A 67 -4.22 -0.23 2.64
N GLY A 68 -3.62 -1.32 3.07
CA GLY A 68 -4.37 -2.45 3.58
C GLY A 68 -5.23 -1.98 4.75
N LEU A 69 -5.83 -2.95 5.41
CA LEU A 69 -6.54 -2.70 6.65
C LEU A 69 -5.54 -2.18 7.70
N VAL A 70 -5.71 -0.93 8.12
CA VAL A 70 -4.94 -0.27 9.19
C VAL A 70 -5.91 0.25 10.23
N LEU A 71 -5.54 0.17 11.51
CA LEU A 71 -6.26 0.77 12.62
C LEU A 71 -5.53 2.04 13.01
N GLU A 72 -6.26 3.14 13.05
CA GLU A 72 -5.76 4.41 13.56
C GLU A 72 -6.29 4.63 14.96
N SER A 73 -5.48 5.23 15.83
CA SER A 73 -5.88 5.57 17.20
C SER A 73 -5.70 7.05 17.50
N ALA A 74 -6.51 7.55 18.44
CA ALA A 74 -6.44 8.90 18.96
C ALA A 74 -6.88 8.93 20.43
N GLY A 75 -6.27 9.79 21.24
CA GLY A 75 -6.64 9.98 22.65
C GLY A 75 -7.98 10.72 22.86
N ALA A 76 -8.56 11.28 21.81
CA ALA A 76 -9.86 11.97 21.85
C ALA A 76 -10.62 11.74 20.54
N VAL A 77 -11.97 11.76 20.60
CA VAL A 77 -12.86 11.56 19.44
C VAL A 77 -12.57 12.55 18.29
N THR A 78 -12.23 13.80 18.64
CA THR A 78 -11.95 14.90 17.69
C THR A 78 -10.46 15.17 17.52
N GLY A 79 -9.58 14.29 18.02
CA GLY A 79 -8.13 14.44 17.92
C GLY A 79 -7.56 14.00 16.57
N PRO A 80 -6.24 14.21 16.34
CA PRO A 80 -5.57 13.65 15.19
C PRO A 80 -5.53 12.12 15.33
N TYR A 81 -5.95 11.42 14.28
CA TYR A 81 -5.83 9.97 14.16
C TYR A 81 -4.53 9.64 13.42
N ALA A 82 -3.80 8.66 13.94
CA ALA A 82 -2.56 8.16 13.35
C ALA A 82 -2.51 6.63 13.47
N ASP A 83 -1.67 5.98 12.66
CA ASP A 83 -1.48 4.53 12.68
C ASP A 83 -1.21 4.04 14.11
N THR A 84 -1.95 3.04 14.56
CA THR A 84 -1.92 2.57 15.95
C THR A 84 -0.61 1.84 16.24
N PRO A 85 0.22 2.32 17.20
CA PRO A 85 1.46 1.64 17.55
C PRO A 85 1.20 0.23 18.10
N GLY A 86 2.00 -0.75 17.66
CA GLY A 86 1.91 -2.13 18.13
C GLY A 86 0.71 -2.92 17.59
N GLN A 87 -0.06 -2.35 16.66
CA GLN A 87 -1.08 -3.10 15.94
C GLN A 87 -0.45 -4.25 15.15
N SER A 88 -1.08 -5.43 15.20
CA SER A 88 -0.89 -6.50 14.22
C SER A 88 -2.19 -6.74 13.46
N VAL A 89 -2.07 -7.02 12.16
CA VAL A 89 -3.20 -7.32 11.27
C VAL A 89 -3.00 -8.70 10.68
N ASP A 90 -3.86 -9.64 11.08
CA ASP A 90 -3.94 -10.96 10.49
C ASP A 90 -5.08 -10.98 9.47
N LEU A 91 -4.71 -10.91 8.18
CA LEU A 91 -5.65 -10.91 7.08
C LEU A 91 -6.31 -12.28 6.86
N ALA A 92 -5.67 -13.37 7.28
CA ALA A 92 -6.19 -14.72 7.12
C ALA A 92 -7.21 -15.06 8.22
N ALA A 93 -6.87 -14.74 9.47
CA ALA A 93 -7.79 -14.89 10.60
C ALA A 93 -8.88 -13.79 10.65
N LYS A 94 -8.71 -12.72 9.86
CA LYS A 94 -9.53 -11.51 9.88
C LYS A 94 -9.62 -10.88 11.28
N VAL A 95 -8.46 -10.71 11.90
CA VAL A 95 -8.34 -10.12 13.24
C VAL A 95 -7.30 -9.02 13.23
N ILE A 96 -7.67 -7.86 13.78
CA ILE A 96 -6.72 -6.83 14.18
C ILE A 96 -6.47 -6.99 15.68
N SER A 97 -5.21 -7.06 16.11
CA SER A 97 -4.84 -7.10 17.52
C SER A 97 -4.06 -5.85 17.90
N VAL A 98 -4.42 -5.22 19.01
CA VAL A 98 -3.76 -4.03 19.54
C VAL A 98 -3.51 -4.18 21.04
N PRO A 99 -2.32 -3.84 21.55
CA PRO A 99 -2.06 -3.81 22.99
C PRO A 99 -3.05 -2.92 23.73
N LEU A 100 -3.50 -3.34 24.91
CA LEU A 100 -4.30 -2.47 25.78
C LEU A 100 -3.51 -1.21 26.13
N SER A 101 -4.11 -0.05 25.87
CA SER A 101 -3.49 1.26 26.04
C SER A 101 -3.43 1.76 27.49
N GLY A 102 -4.00 1.03 28.45
CA GLY A 102 -4.10 1.45 29.86
C GLY A 102 -5.03 2.63 30.13
N GLY A 103 -5.50 3.32 29.10
CA GLY A 103 -6.47 4.41 29.14
C GLY A 103 -7.41 4.38 27.92
N MET A 104 -8.39 5.29 27.91
CA MET A 104 -9.35 5.42 26.80
C MET A 104 -8.63 5.76 25.49
N GLN A 105 -8.93 5.03 24.43
CA GLN A 105 -8.46 5.28 23.07
C GLN A 105 -9.64 5.16 22.11
N TYR A 106 -9.63 5.98 21.07
CA TYR A 106 -10.60 5.95 20.00
C TYR A 106 -9.97 5.39 18.76
N TYR A 107 -10.65 4.45 18.10
CA TYR A 107 -10.13 3.77 16.92
C TYR A 107 -10.92 4.11 15.66
N ARG A 108 -10.22 4.18 14.53
CA ARG A 108 -10.80 4.25 13.18
C ARG A 108 -10.12 3.21 12.30
N ILE A 109 -10.82 2.78 11.25
CA ILE A 109 -10.28 1.85 10.28
C ILE A 109 -10.05 2.60 8.98
N ARG A 110 -8.81 2.57 8.49
CA ARG A 110 -8.48 2.91 7.10
C ARG A 110 -8.36 1.62 6.31
N SER A 111 -9.12 1.49 5.23
CA SER A 111 -9.12 0.31 4.36
C SER A 111 -9.51 0.70 2.93
N ASN A 112 -8.97 -0.03 1.95
CA ASN A 112 -9.33 0.09 0.53
C ASN A 112 -10.47 -0.85 0.11
N THR A 113 -10.90 -1.75 1.00
CA THR A 113 -12.10 -2.58 0.86
C THR A 113 -13.07 -2.28 1.99
N ALA A 114 -14.36 -2.53 1.76
CA ALA A 114 -15.35 -2.50 2.83
C ALA A 114 -14.92 -3.47 3.94
N VAL A 115 -14.93 -3.00 5.18
CA VAL A 115 -14.59 -3.78 6.37
C VAL A 115 -15.67 -3.50 7.40
N THR A 116 -16.27 -4.56 7.90
CA THR A 116 -17.25 -4.48 8.98
C THR A 116 -16.70 -5.19 10.20
N ILE A 117 -16.58 -4.48 11.32
CA ILE A 117 -16.26 -5.12 12.59
C ILE A 117 -17.44 -5.96 13.04
N THR A 118 -17.18 -7.24 13.29
CA THR A 118 -18.18 -8.22 13.76
C THR A 118 -18.02 -8.55 15.24
N GLY A 119 -16.86 -8.27 15.82
CA GLY A 119 -16.60 -8.55 17.22
C GLY A 119 -15.43 -7.73 17.75
N ILE A 120 -15.52 -7.38 19.03
CA ILE A 120 -14.43 -6.77 19.78
C ILE A 120 -14.31 -7.58 21.08
N THR A 121 -13.14 -8.17 21.31
CA THR A 121 -12.85 -8.95 22.52
C THR A 121 -11.52 -8.54 23.13
N ILE A 122 -11.29 -8.91 24.39
CA ILE A 122 -10.00 -8.73 25.05
C ILE A 122 -9.40 -10.11 25.31
N PHE A 123 -8.18 -10.34 24.86
CA PHE A 123 -7.48 -11.60 25.05
C PHE A 123 -5.97 -11.35 25.19
N GLY A 124 -5.35 -11.97 26.21
CA GLY A 124 -3.89 -11.91 26.40
C GLY A 124 -3.32 -10.50 26.55
N GLY A 125 -4.09 -9.54 27.08
CA GLY A 125 -3.66 -8.14 27.22
C GLY A 125 -3.85 -7.28 25.95
N ASN A 126 -4.48 -7.83 24.92
CA ASN A 126 -4.77 -7.13 23.67
C ASN A 126 -6.28 -6.96 23.47
N VAL A 127 -6.66 -5.91 22.74
CA VAL A 127 -7.97 -5.77 22.11
C VAL A 127 -7.90 -6.43 20.74
N LEU A 128 -8.81 -7.37 20.49
CA LEU A 128 -8.96 -8.09 19.24
C LEU A 128 -10.22 -7.58 18.54
N LEU A 129 -10.09 -7.07 17.32
CA LEU A 129 -11.20 -6.68 16.47
C LEU A 129 -11.33 -7.69 15.34
N THR A 130 -12.40 -8.48 15.36
CA THR A 130 -12.75 -9.41 14.27
C THR A 130 -13.54 -8.68 13.21
N TYR A 131 -13.27 -8.95 11.93
CA TYR A 131 -13.96 -8.30 10.81
C TYR A 131 -14.36 -9.27 9.69
N HIS A 132 -15.25 -8.83 8.80
CA HIS A 132 -15.58 -9.53 7.55
C HIS A 132 -15.22 -8.73 6.31
#